data_AF-A0A5Q2FL48-F1
#
_entry.id   AF-A0A5Q2FL48-F1
#
_cell.length_a   1.000
_cell.length_b   1.000
_cell.length_c   1.000
_cell.angle_alpha   90.00
_cell.angle_beta   90.00
_cell.angle_gamma   90.00
#
_symmetry.space_group_name_H-M   'P 1'
#
loop_
_entity.id
_entity.type
_entity.pdbx_description
1 polymer ?
#
loop_
_entity_poly.entity_id
_entity_poly.type
_entity_poly.pdbx_seq_one_letter_code
_entity_poly.pdbx_strand_id
1 'polypeptide(L)'
;MPSEGRAREDRPTEARGRKHVAGLFDIRNVIGLLLGIYGLILLFMGIFGDKSLDRTGGVNANLWAAIVLLIVSAVMLLWARFRPTYVPEGAAEEAGGEPAV
;
A
#
# COMPACT_ATOMS: atom_id res chain seq x y z
N MET A 1 -42.96 -31.19 -36.23
CA MET A 1 -41.94 -31.55 -35.22
C MET A 1 -40.88 -30.45 -35.19
N PRO A 2 -40.90 -29.56 -34.19
CA PRO A 2 -39.84 -28.60 -33.94
C PRO A 2 -38.67 -29.28 -33.20
N SER A 3 -37.46 -29.20 -33.73
CA SER A 3 -36.24 -29.62 -33.03
C SER A 3 -35.77 -28.47 -32.14
N GLU A 4 -36.26 -28.45 -30.91
CA GLU A 4 -35.72 -27.63 -29.84
C GLU A 4 -34.32 -28.12 -29.44
N GLY A 5 -33.44 -27.17 -29.14
CA GLY A 5 -32.63 -27.24 -27.94
C GLY A 5 -31.43 -28.18 -27.93
N ARG A 6 -30.24 -27.56 -28.08
CA ARG A 6 -29.06 -27.69 -27.17
C ARG A 6 -27.71 -27.72 -27.89
N ALA A 7 -27.46 -26.73 -28.75
CA ALA A 7 -26.09 -26.30 -29.05
C ALA A 7 -25.76 -25.01 -28.28
N ARG A 8 -26.17 -24.94 -27.01
CA ARG A 8 -25.64 -23.95 -26.08
C ARG A 8 -24.59 -24.66 -25.22
N GLU A 9 -23.42 -24.03 -25.17
CA GLU A 9 -22.47 -24.09 -24.07
C GLU A 9 -21.36 -25.13 -24.16
N ASP A 10 -20.34 -24.80 -24.96
CA ASP A 10 -18.94 -25.15 -24.68
C ASP A 10 -18.07 -23.93 -24.99
N ARG A 11 -18.29 -22.82 -24.28
CA ARG A 11 -17.23 -21.83 -24.11
C ARG A 11 -16.58 -22.15 -22.78
N PRO A 12 -15.36 -22.71 -22.72
CA PRO A 12 -14.61 -22.71 -21.49
C PRO A 12 -14.36 -21.25 -21.12
N THR A 13 -15.23 -20.71 -20.28
CA THR A 13 -15.02 -19.43 -19.60
C THR A 13 -13.97 -19.66 -18.51
N GLU A 14 -12.79 -20.13 -18.89
CA GLU A 14 -11.60 -19.99 -18.07
C GLU A 14 -11.07 -18.58 -18.26
N ALA A 15 -11.90 -17.59 -17.90
CA ALA A 15 -11.39 -16.29 -17.49
C ALA A 15 -10.65 -16.54 -16.18
N ARG A 16 -9.40 -17.00 -16.31
CA ARG A 16 -8.48 -17.16 -15.18
C ARG A 16 -8.19 -15.75 -14.67
N GLY A 17 -9.07 -15.26 -13.79
CA GLY A 17 -8.93 -13.99 -13.11
C GLY A 17 -7.56 -13.95 -12.49
N ARG A 18 -6.66 -13.21 -13.14
CA ARG A 18 -5.28 -13.05 -12.69
C ARG A 18 -5.35 -12.06 -11.55
N LYS A 19 -5.77 -12.52 -10.37
CA LYS A 19 -5.88 -11.76 -9.11
C LYS A 19 -4.77 -10.70 -9.04
N HIS A 20 -5.03 -9.50 -9.56
CA HIS A 20 -3.99 -8.51 -9.69
C HIS A 20 -3.82 -7.92 -8.31
N VAL A 21 -2.66 -8.15 -7.71
CA VAL A 21 -2.34 -7.57 -6.41
C VAL A 21 -2.17 -6.08 -6.64
N ALA A 22 -3.25 -5.31 -6.49
CA ALA A 22 -3.18 -3.85 -6.40
C ALA A 22 -2.35 -3.37 -5.18
N GLY A 23 -1.92 -4.31 -4.33
CA GLY A 23 -1.25 -4.07 -3.05
C GLY A 23 0.14 -3.45 -3.11
N LEU A 24 0.74 -3.22 -4.28
CA LEU A 24 1.99 -2.46 -4.35
C LEU A 24 1.77 -0.95 -4.10
N PHE A 25 0.56 -0.44 -4.36
CA PHE A 25 0.16 0.95 -4.11
C PHE A 25 -0.76 1.10 -2.88
N ASP A 26 -0.58 0.26 -1.85
CA ASP A 26 -1.24 0.50 -0.56
C ASP A 26 -0.65 1.73 0.13
N ILE A 27 -1.51 2.68 0.52
CA ILE A 27 -1.11 3.92 1.20
C ILE A 27 -0.27 3.65 2.46
N ARG A 28 -0.50 2.55 3.18
CA ARG A 28 0.27 2.17 4.37
C ARG A 28 1.71 1.83 4.03
N ASN A 29 1.94 1.24 2.86
CA ASN A 29 3.27 0.89 2.38
C ASN A 29 4.04 2.15 1.95
N VAL A 30 3.36 3.07 1.25
CA VAL A 30 3.93 4.38 0.84
C VAL A 30 4.27 5.22 2.06
N ILE A 31 3.33 5.42 2.99
CA ILE A 31 3.55 6.19 4.23
C ILE A 31 4.65 5.52 5.07
N GLY A 32 4.57 4.20 5.26
CA GLY A 32 5.55 3.46 6.04
C GLY A 32 6.97 3.61 5.50
N LEU A 33 7.15 3.52 4.18
CA LEU A 33 8.44 3.69 3.53
C LEU A 33 8.96 5.14 3.63
N LEU A 34 8.11 6.14 3.37
CA LEU A 34 8.48 7.55 3.47
C LEU A 34 8.93 7.92 4.90
N LEU A 35 8.16 7.51 5.92
CA LEU A 35 8.52 7.69 7.32
C LEU A 35 9.82 6.97 7.67
N GLY A 36 10.03 5.76 7.12
CA GLY A 36 11.25 4.98 7.35
C GLY A 36 12.49 5.66 6.77
N ILE A 37 12.44 6.11 5.52
CA ILE A 37 13.55 6.82 4.87
C ILE A 37 13.86 8.12 5.64
N TYR A 38 12.83 8.90 5.97
CA TYR A 38 13.04 10.14 6.71
C TYR A 38 13.58 9.88 8.13
N GLY A 39 13.06 8.85 8.82
CA GLY A 39 13.57 8.40 10.12
C GLY A 39 15.04 7.99 10.05
N LEU A 40 15.48 7.30 8.99
CA LEU A 40 16.89 6.98 8.77
C LEU A 40 17.75 8.23 8.56
N ILE A 41 17.28 9.18 7.76
CA ILE A 41 17.99 10.46 7.56
C ILE A 41 18.18 11.17 8.90
N LEU A 42 17.12 11.27 9.72
CA LEU A 42 17.21 11.89 11.04
C LEU A 42 18.07 11.09 12.01
N LEU A 43 18.09 9.76 11.91
CA LEU A 43 18.97 8.93 12.72
C LEU A 43 20.43 9.24 12.40
N PHE A 44 20.79 9.31 11.11
CA PHE A 44 22.14 9.70 10.69
C PHE A 44 22.48 11.13 11.14
N MET A 45 21.54 12.07 11.01
CA MET A 45 21.74 13.44 11.47
C MET A 45 21.86 13.55 13.00
N GLY A 46 21.18 12.68 13.75
CA GLY A 46 21.30 12.60 15.21
C GLY A 46 22.62 11.97 15.68
N ILE A 47 23.14 10.98 14.96
CA ILE A 47 24.38 10.28 15.34
C ILE A 47 25.62 11.06 14.88
N PHE A 48 25.63 11.48 13.60
CA PHE A 48 26.80 12.03 12.93
C PHE A 48 26.73 13.55 12.71
N GLY A 49 25.53 14.13 12.75
CA GLY A 49 25.34 15.57 12.56
C GLY A 49 25.53 16.39 13.84
N ASP A 50 25.51 17.71 13.68
CA ASP A 50 25.51 18.64 14.80
C ASP A 50 24.18 18.51 15.57
N LYS A 51 24.28 18.21 16.87
CA LYS A 51 23.16 17.85 17.73
C LYS A 51 22.35 19.06 18.18
N SER A 52 22.82 20.29 17.92
CA SER A 52 22.12 21.55 18.25
C SER A 52 21.52 21.58 19.67
N LEU A 53 22.25 21.00 20.64
CA LEU A 53 21.75 20.74 22.00
C LEU A 53 21.34 22.02 22.74
N ASP A 54 21.94 23.15 22.37
CA ASP A 54 21.68 24.46 22.95
C ASP A 54 20.25 24.95 22.65
N ARG A 55 19.65 24.51 21.53
CA ARG A 55 18.30 24.88 21.11
C ARG A 55 17.23 23.98 21.69
N THR A 56 17.63 22.83 22.23
CA THR A 56 16.73 21.74 22.63
C THR A 56 16.83 21.42 24.13
N GLY A 57 17.60 22.17 24.90
CA GLY A 57 17.74 21.96 26.35
C GLY A 57 18.58 20.72 26.70
N GLY A 58 19.60 20.41 25.89
CA GLY A 58 20.53 19.31 26.15
C GLY A 58 20.12 17.95 25.55
N VAL A 59 18.98 17.86 24.86
CA VAL A 59 18.53 16.62 24.22
C VAL A 59 18.67 16.66 22.70
N ASN A 60 19.05 15.55 22.09
CA ASN A 60 19.14 15.49 20.63
C ASN A 60 17.75 15.27 20.01
N ALA A 61 17.16 16.35 19.50
CA ALA A 61 15.83 16.31 18.88
C ALA A 61 15.78 15.39 17.64
N ASN A 62 16.82 15.41 16.81
CA ASN A 62 16.90 14.56 15.61
C ASN A 62 16.85 13.07 15.97
N LEU A 63 17.57 12.67 17.03
CA LEU A 63 17.62 11.27 17.46
C LEU A 63 16.28 10.81 18.04
N TRP A 64 15.64 11.61 18.89
CA TRP A 64 14.33 11.28 19.44
C TRP A 64 13.26 11.20 18.35
N ALA A 65 13.22 12.18 17.44
CA ALA A 65 12.31 12.18 16.30
C ALA A 65 12.54 10.95 15.41
N ALA A 66 13.80 10.60 15.13
CA ALA A 66 14.15 9.42 14.34
C ALA A 66 13.62 8.12 14.98
N ILE A 67 13.82 7.95 16.29
CA ILE A 67 13.34 6.75 17.01
C ILE A 67 11.83 6.62 16.87
N VAL A 68 11.07 7.69 17.13
CA VAL A 68 9.61 7.67 17.02
C VAL A 68 9.17 7.36 15.58
N LEU A 69 9.78 8.00 14.59
CA LEU A 69 9.48 7.77 13.17
C LEU A 69 9.75 6.33 12.73
N LEU A 70 10.87 5.75 13.17
CA LEU A 70 11.22 4.37 12.84
C LEU A 70 10.27 3.37 13.50
N ILE A 71 9.83 3.61 14.74
CA ILE A 71 8.82 2.78 15.41
C ILE A 71 7.50 2.83 14.62
N VAL A 72 7.02 4.02 14.28
CA VAL A 72 5.77 4.19 13.52
C VAL A 72 5.85 3.56 12.13
N SER A 73 6.98 3.75 11.43
CA SER A 73 7.27 3.11 10.14
C SER A 73 7.21 1.58 10.25
N ALA A 74 7.87 1.00 11.24
CA ALA A 74 7.87 -0.44 11.47
C ALA A 74 6.45 -0.97 11.73
N VAL A 75 5.67 -0.28 12.55
CA VAL A 75 4.26 -0.64 12.82
C VAL A 75 3.42 -0.58 11.54
N MET A 76 3.56 0.48 10.74
CA MET A 76 2.84 0.65 9.47
C MET A 76 3.16 -0.48 8.47
N LEU A 77 4.45 -0.75 8.27
CA LEU A 77 4.91 -1.80 7.34
C LEU A 77 4.48 -3.20 7.82
N LEU A 78 4.59 -3.47 9.12
CA LEU A 78 4.16 -4.73 9.70
C LEU A 78 2.64 -4.92 9.57
N TRP A 79 1.86 -3.86 9.79
CA TRP A 79 0.41 -3.91 9.62
C TRP A 79 0.00 -4.11 8.15
N ALA A 80 0.63 -3.39 7.23
CA ALA A 80 0.43 -3.59 5.79
C ALA A 80 0.74 -5.04 5.38
N ARG A 81 1.81 -5.61 5.93
CA ARG A 81 2.22 -7.00 5.67
C ARG A 81 1.24 -8.04 6.21
N PHE A 82 0.57 -7.77 7.33
CA PHE A 82 -0.44 -8.67 7.92
C PHE A 82 -1.84 -8.49 7.36
N ARG A 83 -2.18 -7.33 6.81
CA ARG A 83 -3.51 -7.03 6.25
C ARG A 83 -3.41 -6.49 4.83
N PRO A 84 -3.03 -7.31 3.83
CA PRO A 84 -2.91 -6.86 2.44
C PRO A 84 -4.27 -6.36 1.90
N THR A 85 -4.28 -5.24 1.19
CA THR A 85 -5.48 -4.75 0.49
C THR A 85 -5.57 -5.44 -0.87
N TYR A 86 -6.71 -6.10 -1.13
CA TYR A 86 -7.02 -6.72 -2.40
C TYR A 86 -8.05 -5.85 -3.12
N VAL A 87 -7.76 -5.43 -4.37
CA VAL A 87 -8.74 -4.79 -5.24
C VAL A 87 -9.27 -5.85 -6.20
N PRO A 88 -10.57 -6.17 -6.19
CA PRO A 88 -11.17 -7.08 -7.16
C PRO A 88 -11.09 -6.50 -8.57
N GLU A 89 -10.64 -7.30 -9.54
CA GLU A 89 -10.75 -6.97 -10.96
C GLU A 89 -12.26 -6.91 -11.32
N GLY A 90 -12.75 -5.72 -11.64
CA GLY A 90 -14.16 -5.50 -12.03
C GLY A 90 -14.71 -4.12 -11.67
N ALA A 91 -14.15 -3.43 -10.67
CA ALA A 91 -14.63 -2.10 -10.26
C ALA A 91 -14.39 -0.98 -11.29
N ALA A 92 -13.54 -1.22 -12.30
CA ALA A 92 -13.28 -0.26 -13.38
C ALA A 92 -14.21 -0.43 -14.59
N GLU A 93 -14.97 -1.53 -14.67
CA GLU A 93 -15.82 -1.84 -15.84
C GLU A 93 -17.23 -1.24 -15.70
N GLU A 94 -17.74 -1.05 -14.48
CA GLU A 94 -19.07 -0.45 -14.23
C GLU A 94 -19.13 1.08 -14.33
N ALA A 95 -17.99 1.79 -14.35
CA ALA A 95 -17.98 3.25 -14.38
C ALA A 95 -18.15 3.86 -15.79
N GLY A 96 -18.27 3.04 -16.84
CA GLY A 96 -18.38 3.48 -18.24
C GLY A 96 -19.56 2.90 -19.03
N GLY A 97 -20.44 2.13 -18.40
CA GLY A 97 -21.62 1.56 -19.05
C GLY A 97 -22.84 2.47 -18.91
N GLU A 98 -22.95 3.50 -19.75
CA GLU A 98 -24.23 4.20 -19.93
C GLU A 98 -25.32 3.19 -20.31
N PRO A 99 -26.51 3.20 -19.68
CA PRO A 99 -27.59 2.32 -20.06
C PRO A 99 -28.06 2.69 -21.47
N ALA A 100 -28.00 1.71 -22.37
CA ALA A 100 -28.57 1.82 -23.71
C ALA A 100 -30.07 2.16 -23.62
N VAL A 101 -30.42 3.37 -24.06
CA VAL A 101 -31.79 3.80 -24.38
C VAL A 101 -31.93 3.99 -25.89
#